data_AF-A0A821QS44-F1
#
_entry.id   AF-A0A821QS44-F1
#
_cell.length_a   1.000
_cell.length_b   1.000
_cell.length_c   1.000
_cell.angle_alpha   90.00
_cell.angle_beta   90.00
_cell.angle_gamma   90.00
#
_symmetry.space_group_name_H-M   'P 1'
#
loop_
_entity.id
_entity.type
_entity.pdbx_description
1 polymer ?
#
loop_
_entity_poly.entity_id
_entity_poly.type
_entity_poly.pdbx_seq_one_letter_code
_entity_poly.pdbx_strand_id
1 'polypeptide(L)'
;MSTLNNEKHYLLYCNTPTQFEALLNKSKWPEKICNCEYSIDFPRRFPSSYSLVVLDIPTQWNVQNFCDELKVRYKTIIKGERLFVKGGRVIPRIRIDFSSNKELGEILKSKRILLDDDNTAYTIEPYVSPTRILRCYICQQYDDHVAAHCPNKDKPICFKCGQQHNYNPKCQNETCCAHCKGNHMAGNPNCPLKIETRENKKMKIKIAPSMTSTHANIWTGNTARHLFGQGGTTESVSIDKAIDSNSNNLMKKFNSIEENIQTILKQQTDLGK
;
A
#
# COMPACT_ATOMS: atom_id res chain seq x y z
N MET A 1 36.52 -11.03 13.06
CA MET A 1 36.38 -10.38 11.75
C MET A 1 34.95 -10.62 11.26
N SER A 2 34.08 -9.63 11.45
CA SER A 2 32.70 -9.67 10.98
C SER A 2 32.69 -9.47 9.47
N THR A 3 32.31 -10.51 8.73
CA THR A 3 31.97 -10.42 7.30
C THR A 3 30.85 -9.39 7.14
N LEU A 4 31.20 -8.18 6.69
CA LEU A 4 30.25 -7.19 6.23
C LEU A 4 29.56 -7.76 5.00
N ASN A 5 28.39 -8.36 5.21
CA ASN A 5 27.54 -8.82 4.14
C ASN A 5 27.09 -7.59 3.35
N ASN A 6 27.62 -7.41 2.15
CA ASN A 6 27.47 -6.19 1.35
C ASN A 6 26.12 -6.18 0.62
N GLU A 7 25.05 -6.54 1.33
CA GLU A 7 23.69 -6.61 0.80
C GLU A 7 23.12 -5.21 0.64
N LYS A 8 22.75 -4.85 -0.60
CA LYS A 8 22.09 -3.59 -0.91
C LYS A 8 20.62 -3.85 -1.19
N HIS A 9 19.75 -3.09 -0.53
CA HIS A 9 18.30 -3.16 -0.74
C HIS A 9 17.83 -1.97 -1.57
N TYR A 10 17.13 -2.26 -2.66
CA TYR A 10 16.53 -1.26 -3.54
C TYR A 10 15.01 -1.31 -3.44
N LEU A 11 14.39 -0.13 -3.33
CA LEU A 11 12.93 0.01 -3.36
C LEU A 11 12.49 0.52 -4.71
N LEU A 12 11.62 -0.24 -5.36
CA LEU A 12 11.05 0.08 -6.66
C LEU A 12 9.62 0.58 -6.50
N TYR A 13 9.36 1.75 -7.08
CA TYR A 13 8.06 2.41 -7.02
C TYR A 13 7.37 2.36 -8.38
N CYS A 14 6.09 1.98 -8.38
CA CYS A 14 5.22 2.05 -9.55
C CYS A 14 4.27 3.23 -9.42
N ASN A 15 4.15 4.00 -10.49
CA ASN A 15 3.24 5.12 -10.59
C ASN A 15 2.09 4.85 -11.57
N THR A 16 2.15 3.76 -12.34
CA THR A 16 1.08 3.33 -13.24
C THR A 16 0.69 1.86 -13.03
N PRO A 17 -0.58 1.49 -13.34
CA PRO A 17 -1.02 0.09 -13.36
C PRO A 17 -0.12 -0.81 -14.22
N THR A 18 0.26 -0.34 -15.42
CA THR A 18 1.12 -1.10 -16.34
C THR A 18 2.50 -1.40 -15.76
N GLN A 19 3.10 -0.44 -15.05
CA GLN A 19 4.37 -0.67 -14.33
C GLN A 19 4.20 -1.72 -13.24
N PHE A 20 3.12 -1.64 -12.47
CA PHE A 20 2.83 -2.60 -11.40
C PHE A 20 2.66 -4.02 -11.95
N GLU A 21 1.89 -4.19 -13.04
CA GLU A 21 1.71 -5.49 -13.71
C GLU A 21 3.03 -6.03 -14.28
N ALA A 22 3.88 -5.16 -14.82
CA ALA A 22 5.21 -5.55 -15.30
C ALA A 22 6.09 -6.06 -14.16
N LEU A 23 6.09 -5.40 -13.00
CA LEU A 23 6.86 -5.85 -11.84
C LEU A 23 6.36 -7.20 -11.33
N LEU A 24 5.05 -7.47 -11.33
CA LEU A 24 4.49 -8.75 -10.87
C LEU A 24 4.87 -9.94 -11.75
N ASN A 25 5.26 -9.71 -13.00
CA ASN A 25 5.57 -10.78 -13.93
C ASN A 25 7.01 -11.27 -13.75
N LYS A 26 7.19 -12.34 -12.96
CA LYS A 26 8.48 -13.00 -12.70
C LYS A 26 9.28 -13.31 -13.97
N SER A 27 8.62 -13.73 -15.05
CA SER A 27 9.30 -14.10 -16.31
C SER A 27 9.98 -12.91 -17.02
N LYS A 28 9.59 -11.67 -16.67
CA LYS A 28 10.20 -10.46 -17.23
C LYS A 28 11.44 -9.99 -16.49
N TRP A 29 11.76 -10.60 -15.34
CA TRP A 29 12.94 -10.25 -14.57
C TRP A 29 14.17 -11.00 -15.10
N PRO A 30 15.32 -10.32 -15.28
CA PRO A 30 16.54 -10.95 -15.78
C PRO A 30 17.10 -11.91 -14.73
N GLU A 31 17.74 -13.02 -15.10
CA GLU A 31 18.28 -13.96 -14.08
C GLU A 31 19.36 -13.35 -13.19
N LYS A 32 20.11 -12.37 -13.70
CA LYS A 32 21.15 -11.62 -12.99
C LYS A 32 21.04 -10.13 -13.30
N ILE A 33 21.49 -9.30 -12.36
CA ILE A 33 21.61 -7.84 -12.56
C ILE A 33 23.08 -7.49 -12.36
N CYS A 34 23.75 -6.97 -13.40
CA CYS A 34 25.18 -6.63 -13.37
C CYS A 34 26.07 -7.79 -12.86
N ASN A 35 25.77 -9.02 -13.30
CA ASN A 35 26.40 -10.27 -12.83
C ASN A 35 26.22 -10.61 -11.34
N CYS A 36 25.46 -9.82 -10.59
CA CYS A 36 25.08 -10.11 -9.22
C CYS A 36 23.83 -10.98 -9.17
N GLU A 37 23.81 -11.90 -8.22
CA GLU A 37 22.60 -12.57 -7.78
C GLU A 37 21.72 -11.59 -7.01
N TYR A 38 20.42 -11.79 -7.09
CA TYR A 38 19.46 -10.96 -6.37
C TYR A 38 18.23 -11.80 -5.98
N SER A 39 17.48 -11.30 -5.00
CA SER A 39 16.16 -11.80 -4.64
C SER A 39 15.13 -10.69 -4.85
N ILE A 40 13.91 -11.07 -5.26
CA ILE A 40 12.78 -10.13 -5.37
C ILE A 40 11.76 -10.47 -4.31
N ASP A 41 11.49 -9.49 -3.45
CA ASP A 41 10.35 -9.51 -2.56
C ASP A 41 9.15 -8.83 -3.21
N PHE A 42 8.14 -9.62 -3.52
CA PHE A 42 6.87 -9.11 -4.02
C PHE A 42 6.05 -8.44 -2.92
N PRO A 43 5.25 -7.41 -3.25
CA PRO A 43 4.44 -6.72 -2.26
C PRO A 43 3.46 -7.70 -1.61
N ARG A 44 3.49 -7.77 -0.28
CA ARG A 44 2.51 -8.58 0.47
C ARG A 44 1.09 -8.04 0.34
N ARG A 45 0.94 -6.74 0.05
CA ARG A 45 -0.35 -6.07 -0.10
C ARG A 45 -0.51 -5.56 -1.52
N PHE A 46 -1.62 -5.95 -2.14
CA PHE A 46 -2.00 -5.46 -3.45
C PHE A 46 -2.85 -4.18 -3.32
N PRO A 47 -2.73 -3.24 -4.28
CA PRO A 47 -3.65 -2.12 -4.36
C PRO A 47 -5.10 -2.60 -4.45
N SER A 48 -6.03 -1.84 -3.89
CA SER A 48 -7.45 -2.19 -3.90
C SER A 48 -8.02 -2.40 -5.30
N SER A 49 -7.48 -1.69 -6.29
CA SER A 49 -7.86 -1.83 -7.71
C SER A 49 -7.50 -3.20 -8.31
N TYR A 50 -6.66 -4.00 -7.66
CA TYR A 50 -6.28 -5.35 -8.08
C TYR A 50 -6.95 -6.43 -7.22
N SER A 51 -8.01 -6.08 -6.48
CA SER A 51 -8.64 -6.98 -5.54
C SER A 51 -10.16 -6.92 -5.59
N LEU A 52 -10.81 -8.07 -5.41
CA LEU A 52 -12.24 -8.17 -5.10
C LEU A 52 -12.48 -8.91 -3.80
N VAL A 53 -13.71 -8.88 -3.32
CA VAL A 53 -14.20 -9.70 -2.21
C VAL A 53 -15.27 -10.63 -2.74
N VAL A 54 -15.11 -11.93 -2.45
CA VAL A 54 -16.14 -12.94 -2.63
C VAL A 54 -16.93 -13.08 -1.34
N LEU A 55 -18.26 -13.05 -1.45
CA LEU A 55 -19.19 -13.10 -0.34
C LEU A 55 -19.67 -14.53 -0.08
N ASP A 56 -20.21 -14.72 1.12
CA ASP A 56 -20.93 -15.93 1.56
C ASP A 56 -20.11 -17.22 1.45
N ILE A 57 -18.78 -17.12 1.54
CA ILE A 57 -17.91 -18.30 1.56
C ILE A 57 -17.82 -18.85 2.98
N PRO A 58 -18.21 -20.12 3.23
CA PRO A 58 -18.18 -20.71 4.56
C PRO A 58 -16.81 -20.54 5.24
N THR A 59 -16.82 -20.24 6.54
CA THR A 59 -15.62 -19.86 7.29
C THR A 59 -14.65 -21.02 7.49
N GLN A 60 -15.16 -22.25 7.45
CA GLN A 60 -14.40 -23.49 7.52
C GLN A 60 -13.73 -23.89 6.21
N TRP A 61 -14.08 -23.26 5.08
CA TRP A 61 -13.48 -23.60 3.79
C TRP A 61 -12.02 -23.18 3.72
N ASN A 62 -11.19 -24.06 3.16
CA ASN A 62 -9.80 -23.76 2.85
C ASN A 62 -9.74 -22.78 1.68
N VAL A 63 -9.26 -21.57 1.97
CA VAL A 63 -9.19 -20.48 0.99
C VAL A 63 -8.23 -20.79 -0.15
N GLN A 64 -7.13 -21.50 0.13
CA GLN A 64 -6.13 -21.83 -0.88
C GLN A 64 -6.72 -22.77 -1.92
N ASN A 65 -7.36 -23.86 -1.49
CA ASN A 65 -8.02 -24.81 -2.39
C ASN A 65 -9.10 -24.13 -3.25
N PHE A 66 -9.95 -23.31 -2.62
CA PHE A 66 -10.99 -22.55 -3.32
C PHE A 66 -10.39 -21.62 -4.40
N CYS A 67 -9.29 -20.93 -4.09
CA CYS A 67 -8.61 -20.10 -5.07
C CYS A 67 -7.90 -20.90 -6.17
N ASP A 68 -7.39 -22.08 -5.86
CA ASP A 68 -6.74 -22.95 -6.84
C ASP A 68 -7.75 -23.55 -7.84
N GLU A 69 -8.97 -23.85 -7.40
CA GLU A 69 -10.10 -24.18 -8.28
C GLU A 69 -10.45 -23.00 -9.20
N LEU A 70 -10.63 -21.80 -8.63
CA LEU A 70 -10.90 -20.60 -9.43
C LEU A 70 -9.79 -20.29 -10.46
N LYS A 71 -8.53 -20.58 -10.14
CA LYS A 71 -7.38 -20.39 -11.07
C LYS A 71 -7.47 -21.28 -12.31
N VAL A 72 -8.30 -22.33 -12.32
CA VAL A 72 -8.55 -23.10 -13.55
C VAL A 72 -9.11 -22.18 -14.64
N ARG A 73 -10.02 -21.27 -14.26
CA ARG A 73 -10.66 -20.30 -15.16
C ARG A 73 -9.98 -18.94 -15.17
N TYR A 74 -9.62 -18.42 -14.00
CA TYR A 74 -9.09 -17.07 -13.82
C TYR A 74 -7.58 -17.12 -13.53
N LYS A 75 -6.78 -17.23 -14.60
CA LYS A 75 -5.33 -17.45 -14.52
C LYS A 75 -4.56 -16.31 -13.85
N THR A 76 -5.15 -15.11 -13.78
CA THR A 76 -4.53 -13.95 -13.16
C THR A 76 -4.73 -13.88 -11.64
N ILE A 77 -5.46 -14.82 -11.02
CA ILE A 77 -5.53 -14.91 -9.56
C ILE A 77 -4.14 -15.20 -9.00
N ILE A 78 -3.67 -14.30 -8.13
CA ILE A 78 -2.40 -14.44 -7.42
C ILE A 78 -2.62 -15.21 -6.12
N LYS A 79 -3.57 -14.76 -5.29
CA LYS A 79 -3.85 -15.34 -3.97
C LYS A 79 -5.24 -14.99 -3.46
N GLY A 80 -5.71 -15.77 -2.50
CA GLY A 80 -6.87 -15.47 -1.67
C GLY A 80 -6.51 -15.33 -0.20
N GLU A 81 -7.19 -14.44 0.50
CA GLU A 81 -7.03 -14.24 1.94
C GLU A 81 -8.40 -14.16 2.61
N ARG A 82 -8.58 -14.95 3.68
CA ARG A 82 -9.77 -14.87 4.54
C ARG A 82 -9.81 -13.51 5.21
N LEU A 83 -10.97 -12.86 5.20
CA LEU A 83 -11.17 -11.61 5.93
C LEU A 83 -11.59 -11.87 7.37
N PHE A 84 -11.24 -10.93 8.24
CA PHE A 84 -11.52 -10.97 9.67
C PHE A 84 -12.07 -9.62 10.12
N VAL A 85 -12.97 -9.63 11.09
CA VAL A 85 -13.32 -8.41 11.82
C VAL A 85 -12.27 -8.08 12.87
N LYS A 86 -12.32 -6.84 13.38
CA LYS A 86 -11.49 -6.41 14.51
C LYS A 86 -11.69 -7.38 15.69
N GLY A 87 -10.60 -7.92 16.22
CA GLY A 87 -10.63 -8.97 17.24
C GLY A 87 -10.45 -10.39 16.71
N GLY A 88 -10.16 -10.55 15.41
CA GLY A 88 -9.72 -11.84 14.84
C GLY A 88 -10.84 -12.84 14.56
N ARG A 89 -12.11 -12.43 14.69
CA ARG A 89 -13.23 -13.30 14.28
C ARG A 89 -13.28 -13.40 12.76
N VAL A 90 -13.27 -14.63 12.26
CA VAL A 90 -13.38 -14.95 10.83
C VAL A 90 -14.75 -14.52 10.31
N ILE A 91 -14.80 -13.99 9.09
CA ILE A 91 -16.07 -13.69 8.40
C ILE A 91 -16.22 -14.48 7.10
N PRO A 92 -17.45 -14.69 6.60
CA PRO A 92 -17.70 -15.41 5.36
C PRO A 92 -17.37 -14.56 4.12
N ARG A 93 -16.19 -13.94 4.11
CA ARG A 93 -15.69 -13.11 3.02
C ARG A 93 -14.23 -13.44 2.74
N ILE A 94 -13.88 -13.57 1.47
CA ILE A 94 -12.52 -13.81 1.01
C ILE A 94 -12.12 -12.66 0.09
N ARG A 95 -10.95 -12.07 0.34
CA ARG A 95 -10.31 -11.18 -0.62
C ARG A 95 -9.53 -12.02 -1.63
N ILE A 96 -9.67 -11.72 -2.91
CA ILE A 96 -8.85 -12.33 -3.97
C ILE A 96 -8.09 -11.22 -4.70
N ASP A 97 -6.78 -11.43 -4.86
CA ASP A 97 -5.86 -10.53 -5.55
C ASP A 97 -5.54 -11.04 -6.95
N PHE A 98 -5.49 -10.12 -7.92
CA PHE A 98 -5.28 -10.41 -9.34
C PHE A 98 -4.02 -9.72 -9.86
N SER A 99 -3.40 -10.29 -10.89
CA SER A 99 -2.26 -9.69 -11.59
C SER A 99 -2.68 -8.77 -12.74
N SER A 100 -3.96 -8.71 -13.10
CA SER A 100 -4.49 -7.84 -14.16
C SER A 100 -5.66 -7.01 -13.65
N ASN A 101 -5.52 -5.69 -13.72
CA ASN A 101 -6.62 -4.79 -13.36
C ASN A 101 -7.74 -4.83 -14.41
N LYS A 102 -7.39 -5.02 -15.69
CA LYS A 102 -8.35 -5.10 -16.78
C LYS A 102 -9.29 -6.30 -16.63
N GLU A 103 -8.74 -7.50 -16.43
CA GLU A 103 -9.56 -8.71 -16.27
C GLU A 103 -10.46 -8.61 -15.04
N LEU A 104 -9.91 -8.14 -13.91
CA LEU A 104 -10.69 -7.89 -12.70
C LEU A 104 -11.86 -6.93 -12.95
N GLY A 105 -11.64 -5.87 -13.74
CA GLY A 105 -12.70 -4.94 -14.14
C GLY A 105 -13.85 -5.63 -14.87
N GLU A 106 -13.55 -6.56 -15.79
CA GLU A 106 -14.58 -7.34 -16.50
C GLU A 106 -15.30 -8.32 -15.56
N ILE A 107 -14.58 -9.00 -14.67
CA ILE A 107 -15.17 -9.87 -13.65
C ILE A 107 -16.14 -9.08 -12.78
N LEU A 108 -15.75 -7.91 -12.28
CA LEU A 108 -16.58 -7.06 -11.43
C LEU A 108 -17.87 -6.58 -12.13
N LYS A 109 -17.86 -6.36 -13.46
CA LYS A 109 -19.08 -6.01 -14.20
C LYS A 109 -20.14 -7.12 -14.14
N SER A 110 -19.72 -8.38 -14.10
CA SER A 110 -20.64 -9.52 -14.01
C SER A 110 -21.27 -9.68 -12.61
N LYS A 111 -20.71 -9.02 -11.58
CA LYS A 111 -21.10 -9.10 -10.17
C LYS A 111 -21.05 -10.51 -9.56
N ARG A 112 -20.60 -11.51 -10.31
CA ARG A 112 -20.45 -12.89 -9.85
C ARG A 112 -19.10 -13.46 -10.30
N ILE A 113 -18.60 -14.44 -9.58
CA ILE A 113 -17.45 -15.25 -10.00
C ILE A 113 -17.88 -16.71 -10.09
N LEU A 114 -17.58 -17.36 -11.22
CA LEU A 114 -17.97 -18.74 -11.48
C LEU A 114 -16.87 -19.67 -10.97
N LEU A 115 -17.23 -20.66 -10.16
CA LEU A 115 -16.29 -21.70 -9.73
C LEU A 115 -16.10 -22.77 -10.81
N ASP A 116 -17.21 -23.18 -11.43
CA ASP A 116 -17.28 -24.24 -12.41
C ASP A 116 -18.21 -23.85 -13.58
N ASP A 117 -18.29 -24.73 -14.58
CA ASP A 117 -19.21 -24.58 -15.72
C ASP A 117 -20.66 -24.96 -15.36
N ASP A 118 -20.89 -25.54 -14.18
CA ASP A 118 -22.19 -26.01 -13.67
C ASP A 118 -23.00 -24.91 -12.95
N ASN A 119 -22.67 -23.64 -13.21
CA ASN A 119 -23.27 -22.43 -12.64
C ASN A 119 -23.08 -22.23 -11.12
N THR A 120 -22.12 -22.91 -10.49
CA THR A 120 -21.73 -22.55 -9.11
C THR A 120 -21.09 -21.17 -9.14
N ALA A 121 -21.80 -20.17 -8.61
CA ALA A 121 -21.40 -18.78 -8.77
C ALA A 121 -21.60 -17.96 -7.49
N TYR A 122 -20.55 -17.26 -7.09
CA TYR A 122 -20.53 -16.47 -5.86
C TYR A 122 -20.69 -14.98 -6.15
N THR A 123 -21.40 -14.28 -5.27
CA THR A 123 -21.50 -12.82 -5.32
C THR A 123 -20.15 -12.19 -5.02
N ILE A 124 -19.79 -11.16 -5.80
CA ILE A 124 -18.55 -10.42 -5.61
C ILE A 124 -18.78 -8.92 -5.50
N GLU A 125 -17.87 -8.25 -4.81
CA GLU A 125 -17.81 -6.79 -4.71
C GLU A 125 -16.36 -6.30 -4.86
N PRO A 126 -16.12 -5.06 -5.35
CA PRO A 126 -14.78 -4.50 -5.38
C PRO A 126 -14.23 -4.40 -3.96
N TYR A 127 -12.97 -4.79 -3.76
CA TYR A 127 -12.34 -4.61 -2.45
C TYR A 127 -12.09 -3.13 -2.21
N VAL A 128 -12.59 -2.63 -1.08
CA VAL A 128 -12.31 -1.27 -0.63
C VAL A 128 -11.44 -1.36 0.62
N SER A 129 -10.15 -1.01 0.48
CA SER A 129 -9.26 -0.94 1.63
C SER A 129 -9.82 -0.01 2.71
N PRO A 130 -9.70 -0.35 4.00
CA PRO A 130 -10.13 0.53 5.08
C PRO A 130 -9.47 1.91 4.96
N THR A 131 -10.29 2.93 4.69
CA THR A 131 -9.81 4.31 4.55
C THR A 131 -9.29 4.80 5.90
N ARG A 132 -7.96 4.88 6.00
CA ARG A 132 -7.31 5.47 7.16
C ARG A 132 -7.34 6.99 7.02
N ILE A 133 -7.85 7.63 8.06
CA ILE A 133 -7.76 9.07 8.22
C ILE A 133 -6.49 9.35 9.00
N LEU A 134 -5.56 10.04 8.34
CA LEU A 134 -4.36 10.53 9.00
C LEU A 134 -4.78 11.59 10.01
N ARG A 135 -4.17 11.55 11.19
CA ARG A 135 -4.37 12.58 12.20
C ARG A 135 -3.01 13.04 12.69
N CYS A 136 -2.76 14.33 12.63
CA CYS A 136 -1.58 14.90 13.24
C CYS A 136 -1.72 14.90 14.77
N TYR A 137 -0.73 14.34 15.49
CA TYR A 137 -0.78 14.29 16.96
C TYR A 137 -0.45 15.61 17.66
N ILE A 138 -0.02 16.63 16.90
CA ILE A 138 0.27 17.97 17.42
C ILE A 138 -0.98 18.85 17.32
N CYS A 139 -1.45 19.13 16.11
CA CYS A 139 -2.60 20.02 15.89
C CYS A 139 -3.96 19.28 15.90
N GLN A 140 -3.96 17.96 16.05
CA GLN A 140 -5.14 17.07 15.98
C GLN A 140 -5.87 17.03 14.63
N GLN A 141 -5.50 17.84 13.63
CA GLN A 141 -6.18 17.92 12.33
C GLN A 141 -6.15 16.61 11.54
N TYR A 142 -7.16 16.43 10.68
CA TYR A 142 -7.32 15.28 9.79
C TYR A 142 -6.76 15.53 8.36
N ASP A 143 -5.68 16.30 8.28
CA ASP A 143 -5.06 16.73 7.02
C ASP A 143 -3.93 15.78 6.57
N ASP A 144 -3.29 16.11 5.44
CA ASP A 144 -2.22 15.34 4.82
C ASP A 144 -0.83 15.65 5.41
N HIS A 145 -0.71 15.73 6.75
CA HIS A 145 0.59 15.86 7.41
C HIS A 145 0.71 15.04 8.69
N VAL A 146 1.95 14.65 9.00
CA VAL A 146 2.33 13.97 10.23
C VAL A 146 2.90 14.97 11.25
N ALA A 147 2.95 14.59 12.53
CA ALA A 147 3.48 15.44 13.61
C ALA A 147 4.89 16.00 13.30
N ALA A 148 5.77 15.20 12.69
CA ALA A 148 7.13 15.61 12.32
C ALA A 148 7.16 16.82 11.35
N HIS A 149 6.13 16.97 10.52
CA HIS A 149 6.00 18.02 9.51
C HIS A 149 4.77 18.91 9.78
N CYS A 150 4.36 19.05 11.05
CA CYS A 150 3.24 19.89 11.39
C CYS A 150 3.60 21.38 11.19
N PRO A 151 2.78 22.16 10.47
CA PRO A 151 2.99 23.60 10.34
C PRO A 151 2.71 24.35 11.65
N ASN A 152 1.98 23.74 12.58
CA ASN A 152 1.55 24.34 13.84
C ASN A 152 2.29 23.73 15.05
N LYS A 153 3.60 23.46 14.93
CA LYS A 153 4.41 22.87 16.03
C LYS A 153 4.36 23.70 17.31
N ASP A 154 4.34 25.02 17.17
CA ASP A 154 4.33 25.95 18.30
C ASP A 154 2.95 26.11 18.94
N LYS A 155 1.90 25.54 18.33
CA LYS A 155 0.51 25.62 18.80
C LYS A 155 -0.10 24.22 18.94
N PRO A 156 0.44 23.38 19.84
CA PRO A 156 -0.07 22.04 20.07
C PRO A 156 -1.49 22.09 20.63
N ILE A 157 -2.32 21.16 20.20
CA ILE A 157 -3.69 20.97 20.66
C ILE A 157 -3.77 19.68 21.45
N CYS A 158 -4.30 19.77 22.66
CA CYS A 158 -4.42 18.63 23.55
C CYS A 158 -5.43 17.62 23.00
N PHE A 159 -4.97 16.36 22.89
CA PHE A 159 -5.79 15.23 22.45
C PHE A 159 -7.05 15.00 23.31
N LYS A 160 -7.00 15.33 24.61
CA LYS A 160 -8.10 15.10 25.56
C LYS A 160 -9.17 16.20 25.53
N CYS A 161 -8.75 17.46 25.65
CA CYS A 161 -9.65 18.58 25.89
C CYS A 161 -9.75 19.57 24.73
N GLY A 162 -8.93 19.41 23.68
CA GLY A 162 -8.99 20.27 22.49
C GLY A 162 -8.48 21.70 22.69
N GLN A 163 -7.92 22.04 23.84
CA GLN A 163 -7.31 23.35 24.11
C GLN A 163 -5.84 23.42 23.66
N GLN A 164 -5.31 24.64 23.51
CA GLN A 164 -3.95 24.89 23.05
C GLN A 164 -2.91 24.65 24.15
N HIS A 165 -2.51 23.38 24.29
CA HIS A 165 -1.36 22.96 25.07
C HIS A 165 -0.93 21.55 24.64
N ASN A 166 0.29 21.14 25.02
CA ASN A 166 0.76 19.79 24.81
C ASN A 166 -0.10 18.75 25.54
N TYR A 167 -0.21 17.55 24.97
CA TYR A 167 -0.89 16.45 25.65
C TYR A 167 -0.25 16.16 27.00
N ASN A 168 -1.07 16.17 28.05
CA ASN A 168 -0.69 15.79 29.40
C ASN A 168 -1.66 14.69 29.89
N PRO A 169 -1.19 13.51 30.28
CA PRO A 169 -2.03 12.46 30.87
C PRO A 169 -2.85 12.92 32.07
N LYS A 170 -2.35 13.91 32.82
CA LYS A 170 -3.00 14.50 34.01
C LYS A 170 -3.81 15.78 33.68
N CYS A 171 -4.15 16.02 32.42
CA CYS A 171 -4.95 17.18 32.02
C CYS A 171 -6.29 17.18 32.77
N GLN A 172 -6.56 18.23 33.56
CA GLN A 172 -7.78 18.36 34.38
C GLN A 172 -8.97 18.93 33.61
N ASN A 173 -8.73 19.48 32.42
CA ASN A 173 -9.80 20.01 31.57
C ASN A 173 -10.78 18.91 31.16
N GLU A 174 -12.03 19.31 30.96
CA GLU A 174 -13.10 18.44 30.48
C GLU A 174 -12.74 17.84 29.12
N THR A 175 -13.21 16.61 28.90
CA THR A 175 -12.93 15.90 27.66
C THR A 175 -13.75 16.54 26.54
N CYS A 176 -13.05 17.06 25.53
CA CYS A 176 -13.69 17.76 24.43
C CYS A 176 -12.90 17.55 23.16
N CYS A 177 -13.61 17.26 22.07
CA CYS A 177 -12.99 17.07 20.77
C CYS A 177 -12.52 18.42 20.22
N ALA A 178 -11.24 18.50 19.82
CA ALA A 178 -10.68 19.67 19.18
C ALA A 178 -11.52 20.20 17.99
N HIS A 179 -12.21 19.30 17.28
CA HIS A 179 -12.91 19.63 16.04
C HIS A 179 -14.42 19.73 16.18
N CYS A 180 -15.12 18.62 16.46
CA CYS A 180 -16.58 18.61 16.54
C CYS A 180 -17.11 19.15 17.88
N LYS A 181 -16.22 19.51 18.81
CA LYS A 181 -16.54 20.01 20.16
C LYS A 181 -17.42 19.07 21.01
N GLY A 182 -17.56 17.80 20.61
CA GLY A 182 -18.31 16.79 21.37
C GLY A 182 -17.55 16.28 22.60
N ASN A 183 -18.29 15.66 23.53
CA ASN A 183 -17.75 15.07 24.77
C ASN A 183 -17.00 13.75 24.52
N HIS A 184 -15.89 13.84 23.79
CA HIS A 184 -14.96 12.74 23.56
C HIS A 184 -13.58 13.26 23.16
N MET A 185 -12.54 12.46 23.36
CA MET A 185 -11.17 12.82 22.95
C MET A 185 -11.07 12.96 21.42
N ALA A 186 -10.10 13.76 20.95
CA ALA A 186 -9.79 13.84 19.52
C ALA A 186 -9.48 12.42 18.97
N GLY A 187 -9.91 12.10 17.75
CA GLY A 187 -9.65 10.80 17.14
C GLY A 187 -10.54 9.63 17.60
N ASN A 188 -11.55 9.87 18.45
CA ASN A 188 -12.60 8.89 18.73
C ASN A 188 -13.15 8.31 17.40
N PRO A 189 -13.23 6.96 17.23
CA PRO A 189 -13.77 6.35 16.02
C PRO A 189 -15.18 6.82 15.63
N ASN A 190 -15.98 7.22 16.61
CA ASN A 190 -17.37 7.63 16.48
C ASN A 190 -17.53 9.17 16.39
N CYS A 191 -16.44 9.93 16.27
CA CYS A 191 -16.49 11.37 16.05
C CYS A 191 -17.20 11.67 14.71
N PRO A 192 -18.27 12.49 14.69
CA PRO A 192 -19.02 12.79 13.47
C PRO A 192 -18.14 13.31 12.34
N LEU A 193 -17.25 14.26 12.63
CA LEU A 193 -16.33 14.83 11.64
C LEU A 193 -15.35 13.77 11.08
N LYS A 194 -14.89 12.84 11.91
CA LYS A 194 -14.00 11.75 11.47
C LYS A 194 -14.72 10.77 10.55
N ILE A 195 -16.00 10.49 10.84
CA ILE A 195 -16.86 9.67 9.99
C ILE A 195 -17.05 10.37 8.65
N GLU A 196 -17.44 11.64 8.67
CA GLU A 196 -17.62 12.46 7.46
C GLU A 196 -16.34 12.53 6.60
N THR A 197 -15.19 12.82 7.21
CA THR A 197 -13.89 12.86 6.50
C THR A 197 -13.58 11.50 5.87
N ARG A 198 -13.91 10.40 6.56
CA ARG A 198 -13.73 9.04 6.04
C ARG A 198 -14.64 8.77 4.86
N GLU A 199 -15.92 9.12 4.94
CA GLU A 199 -16.87 8.93 3.83
C GLU A 199 -16.51 9.81 2.63
N ASN A 200 -16.14 11.07 2.84
CA ASN A 200 -15.65 11.94 1.77
C ASN A 200 -14.40 11.38 1.10
N LYS A 201 -13.46 10.84 1.87
CA LYS A 201 -12.26 10.20 1.33
C LYS A 201 -12.59 8.88 0.59
N LYS A 202 -13.58 8.10 1.05
CA LYS A 202 -14.10 6.93 0.32
C LYS A 202 -14.79 7.33 -0.99
N MET A 203 -15.60 8.37 -1.00
CA MET A 203 -16.29 8.84 -2.20
C MET A 203 -15.30 9.33 -3.26
N LYS A 204 -14.27 10.08 -2.88
CA LYS A 204 -13.19 10.47 -3.80
C LYS A 204 -12.49 9.25 -4.44
N ILE A 205 -12.37 8.14 -3.70
CA ILE A 205 -11.81 6.87 -4.23
C ILE A 205 -12.80 6.17 -5.19
N LYS A 206 -14.11 6.24 -4.94
CA LYS A 206 -15.16 5.62 -5.78
C LYS A 206 -15.48 6.42 -7.05
N ILE A 207 -15.40 7.75 -6.98
CA ILE A 207 -15.75 8.66 -8.07
C ILE A 207 -14.60 8.80 -9.06
N ALA A 208 -13.36 8.45 -8.70
CA ALA A 208 -12.31 8.23 -9.69
C ALA A 208 -12.77 7.09 -10.61
N PRO A 209 -13.27 7.40 -11.83
CA PRO A 209 -13.52 6.36 -12.81
C PRO A 209 -12.15 5.78 -13.19
N SER A 210 -12.13 4.74 -14.00
CA SER A 210 -10.98 4.44 -14.87
C SER A 210 -10.27 5.73 -15.32
N MET A 211 -9.19 6.13 -14.64
CA MET A 211 -8.45 7.35 -14.93
C MET A 211 -7.02 6.95 -15.19
N THR A 212 -6.73 6.87 -16.49
CA THR A 212 -5.55 7.45 -17.11
C THR A 212 -4.88 8.49 -16.19
N SER A 213 -3.62 8.20 -15.84
CA SER A 213 -2.57 9.17 -15.53
C SER A 213 -3.01 10.46 -14.83
N THR A 214 -2.90 10.52 -13.51
CA THR A 214 -2.23 11.63 -12.79
C THR A 214 -2.01 11.20 -11.34
N HIS A 215 -0.74 10.97 -10.98
CA HIS A 215 -0.19 10.90 -9.62
C HIS A 215 -1.10 10.35 -8.49
N ALA A 216 -1.38 9.04 -8.53
CA ALA A 216 -1.76 8.35 -7.30
C ALA A 216 -0.49 8.11 -6.46
N ASN A 217 -0.17 9.03 -5.56
CA ASN A 217 0.76 8.76 -4.46
C ASN A 217 0.11 7.71 -3.54
N ILE A 218 0.21 6.43 -3.92
CA ILE A 218 -0.20 5.32 -3.07
C ILE A 218 0.85 5.21 -1.96
N TRP A 219 0.66 6.00 -0.90
CA TRP A 219 1.40 5.84 0.33
C TRP A 219 0.97 4.53 0.99
N THR A 220 1.65 3.42 0.65
CA THR A 220 1.53 2.15 1.37
C THR A 220 2.24 2.28 2.72
N GLY A 221 1.58 2.99 3.64
CA GLY A 221 2.03 3.08 5.02
C GLY A 221 2.29 1.69 5.62
N ASN A 222 3.53 1.52 6.10
CA ASN A 222 4.06 0.46 6.97
C ASN A 222 4.62 -0.83 6.33
N THR A 223 5.14 -0.82 5.09
CA THR A 223 6.06 -1.92 4.68
C THR A 223 7.49 -1.67 5.17
N ALA A 224 7.92 -0.41 5.27
CA ALA A 224 9.29 -0.07 5.70
C ALA A 224 9.56 -0.27 7.20
N ARG A 225 8.53 -0.34 8.06
CA ARG A 225 8.73 -0.33 9.52
C ARG A 225 8.90 -1.71 10.16
N HIS A 226 8.68 -2.79 9.41
CA HIS A 226 8.73 -4.15 9.98
C HIS A 226 9.94 -4.97 9.50
N LEU A 227 10.73 -4.46 8.55
CA LEU A 227 11.95 -5.13 8.08
C LEU A 227 13.24 -4.53 8.63
N PHE A 228 13.23 -3.29 9.15
CA PHE A 228 14.47 -2.55 9.39
C PHE A 228 14.53 -1.98 10.79
N GLY A 229 14.94 -2.83 11.73
CA GLY A 229 15.62 -2.44 12.95
C GLY A 229 17.09 -2.82 12.84
N GLN A 230 17.84 -2.21 11.91
CA GLN A 230 19.31 -2.07 11.93
C GLN A 230 19.85 -1.40 10.65
N GLY A 231 20.42 -0.20 10.80
CA GLY A 231 21.69 0.23 10.20
C GLY A 231 21.95 0.31 8.68
N GLY A 232 21.05 -0.06 7.77
CA GLY A 232 21.32 0.00 6.31
C GLY A 232 20.97 1.35 5.65
N THR A 233 21.84 1.88 4.80
CA THR A 233 21.56 3.03 3.92
C THR A 233 20.63 2.63 2.78
N THR A 234 19.48 3.29 2.64
CA THR A 234 18.47 3.00 1.60
C THR A 234 18.49 4.05 0.50
N GLU A 235 18.56 3.62 -0.77
CA GLU A 235 18.35 4.46 -1.95
C GLU A 235 17.01 4.13 -2.62
N SER A 236 16.24 5.15 -3.00
CA SER A 236 14.96 5.03 -3.72
C SER A 236 15.09 5.50 -5.17
N VAL A 237 14.51 4.76 -6.12
CA VAL A 237 14.53 5.11 -7.55
C VAL A 237 13.10 5.09 -8.12
N SER A 238 12.70 6.18 -8.79
CA SER A 238 11.37 6.35 -9.40
C SER A 238 11.40 6.02 -10.92
N ILE A 239 10.41 5.28 -11.42
CA ILE A 239 10.36 4.71 -12.79
C ILE A 239 9.86 5.73 -13.86
N ASP A 240 9.47 6.95 -13.49
CA ASP A 240 8.64 7.88 -14.30
C ASP A 240 9.22 8.47 -15.59
N LYS A 241 10.45 8.15 -16.01
CA LYS A 241 10.99 8.63 -17.31
C LYS A 241 11.11 7.55 -18.38
N ALA A 242 10.51 6.35 -18.19
CA ALA A 242 10.97 5.13 -18.86
C ALA A 242 10.01 4.45 -19.85
N ILE A 243 8.83 5.00 -20.14
CA ILE A 243 7.90 4.35 -21.07
C ILE A 243 7.60 5.30 -22.22
N ASP A 244 8.59 5.49 -23.08
CA ASP A 244 8.37 5.71 -24.50
C ASP A 244 9.48 5.01 -25.28
N SER A 245 9.05 4.12 -26.19
CA SER A 245 9.82 3.37 -27.19
C SER A 245 10.90 2.38 -26.71
N ASN A 246 10.56 1.09 -26.88
CA ASN A 246 11.40 -0.08 -27.08
C ASN A 246 12.33 -0.55 -25.93
N SER A 247 12.32 -1.89 -25.74
CA SER A 247 13.12 -2.74 -24.84
C SER A 247 14.60 -2.32 -24.62
N ASN A 248 15.18 -1.59 -25.58
CA ASN A 248 16.56 -1.09 -25.52
C ASN A 248 16.80 0.04 -24.50
N ASN A 249 15.75 0.71 -24.01
CA ASN A 249 15.89 1.85 -23.09
C ASN A 249 16.03 1.42 -21.61
N LEU A 250 15.60 0.19 -21.26
CA LEU A 250 15.79 -0.36 -19.92
C LEU A 250 17.28 -0.65 -19.66
N MET A 251 17.98 -1.25 -20.64
CA MET A 251 19.43 -1.50 -20.54
C MET A 251 20.25 -0.22 -20.52
N LYS A 252 19.88 0.80 -21.32
CA LYS A 252 20.55 2.12 -21.26
C LYS A 252 20.44 2.78 -19.88
N LYS A 253 19.35 2.52 -19.14
CA LYS A 253 19.16 3.06 -17.79
C LYS A 253 19.79 2.23 -16.69
N PHE A 254 19.85 0.90 -16.85
CA PHE A 254 20.71 0.07 -16.00
C PHE A 254 22.18 0.49 -16.11
N ASN A 255 22.66 0.80 -17.32
CA ASN A 255 24.02 1.33 -17.53
C ASN A 255 24.20 2.74 -16.92
N SER A 256 23.16 3.59 -16.93
CA SER A 256 23.21 4.90 -16.25
C SER A 256 23.21 4.77 -14.72
N ILE A 257 22.53 3.76 -14.17
CA ILE A 257 22.62 3.41 -12.74
C ILE A 257 24.02 2.87 -12.42
N GLU A 258 24.61 2.07 -13.31
CA GLU A 258 25.97 1.54 -13.20
C GLU A 258 27.03 2.66 -13.19
N GLU A 259 26.96 3.64 -14.09
CA GLU A 259 27.88 4.79 -14.13
C GLU A 259 27.79 5.66 -12.86
N ASN A 260 26.57 5.87 -12.34
CA ASN A 260 26.37 6.64 -11.11
C ASN A 260 26.95 5.89 -9.89
N ILE A 261 26.77 4.57 -9.81
CA ILE A 261 27.35 3.74 -8.74
C ILE A 261 28.88 3.77 -8.81
N GLN A 262 29.48 3.67 -10.01
CA GLN A 262 30.94 3.73 -10.19
C GLN A 262 31.52 5.11 -9.83
N THR A 263 30.78 6.19 -10.11
CA THR A 263 31.19 7.56 -9.76
C THR A 263 31.18 7.76 -8.24
N ILE A 264 30.17 7.24 -7.55
CA ILE A 264 30.08 7.27 -6.08
C ILE A 264 31.23 6.47 -5.44
N LEU A 265 31.59 5.30 -6.00
CA LEU A 265 32.69 4.48 -5.53
C LEU A 265 34.07 5.14 -5.74
N LYS A 266 34.25 5.90 -6.83
CA LYS A 266 35.46 6.73 -7.05
C LYS A 266 35.56 7.88 -6.06
N GLN A 267 34.46 8.58 -5.78
CA GLN A 267 34.45 9.68 -4.81
C GLN A 267 34.73 9.21 -3.37
N GLN A 268 34.40 7.96 -3.04
CA GLN A 268 34.73 7.35 -1.74
C GLN A 268 36.18 6.86 -1.63
N THR A 269 36.89 6.65 -2.74
CA THR A 269 38.31 6.25 -2.75
C THR A 269 39.26 7.45 -2.71
N ASP A 270 38.81 8.63 -3.15
CA ASP A 270 39.61 9.87 -3.12
C ASP A 270 39.49 10.68 -1.80
N LEU A 271 38.56 10.31 -0.90
CA LEU A 271 38.46 10.88 0.46
C LEU A 271 39.18 10.04 1.54
N GLY A 272 39.89 8.99 1.10
CA GLY A 272 40.67 8.08 1.94
C GLY A 272 42.18 8.12 1.68
N LYS A 273 42.70 9.23 1.14
CA LYS A 273 44.13 9.56 1.07
C LYS A 273 44.41 10.90 1.75
#